data_AF-A0A1F9AW01-F1
#
_entry.id   AF-A0A1F9AW01-F1
#
_cell.length_a   1.000
_cell.length_b   1.000
_cell.length_c   1.000
_cell.angle_alpha   90.00
_cell.angle_beta   90.00
_cell.angle_gamma   90.00
#
_symmetry.space_group_name_H-M   'P 1'
#
loop_
_entity.id
_entity.type
_entity.pdbx_description
1 polymer ?
#
loop_
_entity_poly.entity_id
_entity_poly.type
_entity_poly.pdbx_seq_one_letter_code
_entity_poly.pdbx_strand_id
1 'polypeptide(L)'
;MDAEDLLRTGRLNDTLEALESEVRADPANAKLRVFLFQLLAVMGDWKRALTQLNTSAELDQMNLLMAQVCRVALNCEALRIQIFAGKRSPLVFGEPDEWIGWLIQANQLVAEGKYKVSQSLRERAFESAPAIAGTIDHQPFAWIADADSRFGPVVEAIVDGKYYWIPFTAIKQIQIEEPADLRDVVWTP
;
A
#
# COMPACT_ATOMS: atom_id res chain seq x y z
N MET A 1 19.00 7.94 23.38
CA MET A 1 18.03 8.30 22.35
C MET A 1 16.90 7.33 22.52
N ASP A 2 15.70 7.86 22.70
CA ASP A 2 14.50 7.04 22.70
C ASP A 2 14.23 6.55 21.27
N ALA A 3 13.24 5.66 21.11
CA ALA A 3 12.88 5.13 19.80
C ALA A 3 12.45 6.25 18.82
N GLU A 4 11.83 7.33 19.30
CA GLU A 4 11.35 8.42 18.44
C GLU A 4 12.51 9.22 17.81
N ASP A 5 13.55 9.54 18.59
CA ASP A 5 14.77 10.18 18.11
C ASP A 5 15.47 9.34 17.02
N LEU A 6 15.54 8.03 17.23
CA LEU A 6 16.14 7.09 16.28
C LEU A 6 15.34 7.03 14.97
N LEU A 7 14.02 7.06 15.06
CA LEU A 7 13.15 7.07 13.90
C LEU A 7 13.33 8.35 13.07
N ARG A 8 13.40 9.51 13.72
CA ARG A 8 13.60 10.81 13.05
C ARG A 8 14.93 10.89 12.29
N THR A 9 15.93 10.09 12.70
CA THR A 9 17.23 9.99 12.01
C THR A 9 17.29 8.84 10.98
N GLY A 10 16.17 8.17 10.71
CA GLY A 10 16.06 7.10 9.72
C GLY A 10 16.68 5.76 10.15
N ARG A 11 17.01 5.60 11.44
CA ARG A 11 17.67 4.40 11.97
C ARG A 11 16.65 3.33 12.36
N LEU A 12 16.00 2.73 11.37
CA LEU A 12 14.84 1.82 11.58
C LEU A 12 15.16 0.59 12.44
N ASN A 13 16.32 -0.06 12.21
CA ASN A 13 16.70 -1.24 13.00
C ASN A 13 16.98 -0.88 14.46
N ASP A 14 17.72 0.21 14.72
CA ASP A 14 17.98 0.67 16.07
C ASP A 14 16.69 1.12 16.78
N THR A 15 15.78 1.76 16.02
CA THR A 15 14.43 2.14 16.50
C THR A 15 13.67 0.90 16.95
N LEU A 16 13.68 -0.16 16.15
CA LEU A 16 12.99 -1.41 16.45
C LEU A 16 13.54 -2.05 17.72
N GLU A 17 14.86 -2.16 17.85
CA GLU A 17 15.51 -2.74 19.04
C GLU A 17 15.18 -1.96 20.31
N ALA A 18 15.25 -0.62 20.26
CA ALA A 18 14.89 0.25 21.37
C ALA A 18 13.41 0.08 21.75
N LEU A 19 12.51 0.16 20.78
CA LEU A 19 11.07 0.07 21.00
C LEU A 19 10.64 -1.32 21.52
N GLU A 20 11.27 -2.40 21.04
CA GLU A 20 11.04 -3.74 21.61
C GLU A 20 11.54 -3.87 23.05
N SER A 21 12.59 -3.15 23.42
CA SER A 21 13.05 -3.07 24.82
C SER A 21 12.05 -2.32 25.71
N GLU A 22 11.52 -1.20 25.23
CA GLU A 22 10.49 -0.41 25.93
C GLU A 22 9.20 -1.22 26.13
N VAL A 23 8.73 -1.89 25.07
CA VAL A 23 7.55 -2.77 25.13
C VAL A 23 7.76 -3.95 26.09
N ARG A 24 8.98 -4.49 26.21
CA ARG A 24 9.29 -5.54 27.19
C ARG A 24 9.28 -5.01 28.62
N ALA A 25 9.70 -3.76 28.82
CA ALA A 25 9.69 -3.11 30.13
C ALA A 25 8.27 -2.74 30.58
N ASP A 26 7.37 -2.39 29.65
CA ASP A 26 5.96 -2.07 29.92
C ASP A 26 4.99 -2.77 28.94
N PRO A 27 4.76 -4.09 29.09
CA PRO A 27 4.01 -4.88 28.12
C PRO A 27 2.53 -4.50 27.95
N ALA A 28 1.95 -3.85 28.97
CA ALA A 28 0.54 -3.45 29.02
C ALA A 28 0.30 -2.05 28.39
N ASN A 29 1.35 -1.38 27.93
CA ASN A 29 1.24 -0.06 27.32
C ASN A 29 0.73 -0.14 25.87
N ALA A 30 -0.56 0.15 25.68
CA ALA A 30 -1.17 0.13 24.36
C ALA A 30 -0.51 1.09 23.36
N LYS A 31 -0.01 2.26 23.82
CA LYS A 31 0.63 3.25 22.93
C LYS A 31 1.94 2.73 22.34
N LEU A 32 2.76 2.06 23.15
CA LEU A 32 3.98 1.41 22.66
C LEU A 32 3.67 0.29 21.66
N ARG A 33 2.57 -0.45 21.86
CA ARG A 33 2.09 -1.45 20.89
C ARG A 33 1.66 -0.82 19.58
N VAL A 34 0.95 0.31 19.62
CA VAL A 34 0.57 1.08 18.42
C VAL A 34 1.83 1.55 17.69
N PHE A 35 2.80 2.14 18.39
CA PHE A 35 4.05 2.57 17.76
C PHE A 35 4.78 1.39 17.10
N LEU A 36 4.89 0.26 17.81
CA LEU A 36 5.57 -0.92 17.28
C LEU A 36 4.86 -1.50 16.06
N PHE A 37 3.52 -1.51 16.05
CA PHE A 37 2.74 -1.88 14.86
C PHE A 37 3.10 -1.00 13.66
N GLN A 38 3.08 0.33 13.83
CA GLN A 38 3.33 1.26 12.73
C GLN A 38 4.76 1.14 12.19
N LEU A 39 5.75 1.01 13.08
CA LEU A 39 7.13 0.78 12.69
C LEU A 39 7.30 -0.52 11.90
N LEU A 40 6.70 -1.62 12.37
CA LEU A 40 6.76 -2.91 11.68
C LEU A 40 6.08 -2.86 10.31
N ALA A 41 5.01 -2.08 10.17
CA ALA A 41 4.37 -1.83 8.87
C ALA A 41 5.31 -1.08 7.92
N VAL A 42 6.00 -0.03 8.39
CA VAL A 42 7.01 0.69 7.59
C VAL A 42 8.14 -0.24 7.15
N MET A 43 8.56 -1.18 8.01
CA MET A 43 9.60 -2.16 7.71
C MET A 43 9.12 -3.34 6.86
N GLY A 44 7.83 -3.42 6.53
CA GLY A 44 7.24 -4.50 5.74
C GLY A 44 7.05 -5.83 6.49
N ASP A 45 7.15 -5.85 7.82
CA ASP A 45 6.90 -7.04 8.64
C ASP A 45 5.40 -7.14 9.00
N TRP A 46 4.59 -7.47 7.99
CA TRP A 46 3.13 -7.50 8.09
C TRP A 46 2.60 -8.43 9.17
N LYS A 47 3.28 -9.57 9.37
CA LYS A 47 2.86 -10.57 10.34
C LYS A 47 3.04 -10.05 11.77
N ARG A 48 4.23 -9.51 12.10
CA ARG A 48 4.47 -8.94 13.43
C ARG A 48 3.64 -7.67 13.64
N ALA A 49 3.47 -6.83 12.61
CA ALA A 49 2.63 -5.64 12.66
C ALA A 49 1.18 -5.99 13.04
N LEU A 50 0.59 -7.01 12.40
CA LEU A 50 -0.75 -7.48 12.71
C LEU A 50 -0.88 -7.98 14.16
N THR A 51 0.13 -8.70 14.66
CA THR A 51 0.15 -9.14 16.06
C THR A 51 0.12 -7.95 17.01
N GLN A 52 0.99 -6.95 16.82
CA GLN A 52 1.03 -5.78 17.71
C GLN A 52 -0.24 -4.93 17.62
N LEU A 53 -0.83 -4.81 16.43
CA LEU A 53 -2.11 -4.13 16.23
C LEU A 53 -3.23 -4.79 17.02
N ASN A 54 -3.35 -6.12 16.95
CA ASN A 54 -4.37 -6.85 17.71
C ASN A 54 -4.16 -6.69 19.22
N THR A 55 -2.93 -6.84 19.71
CA THR A 55 -2.60 -6.63 21.12
C THR A 55 -2.92 -5.20 21.57
N SER A 56 -2.66 -4.18 20.75
CA SER A 56 -3.00 -2.80 21.07
C SER A 56 -4.49 -2.58 21.28
N ALA A 57 -5.33 -3.29 20.52
CA ALA A 57 -6.79 -3.24 20.61
C ALA A 57 -7.36 -4.06 21.76
N GLU A 58 -6.66 -5.12 22.17
CA GLU A 58 -6.99 -5.89 23.37
C GLU A 58 -6.69 -5.09 24.65
N LEU A 59 -5.61 -4.30 24.64
CA LEU A 59 -5.19 -3.49 25.79
C LEU A 59 -6.01 -2.20 25.95
N ASP A 60 -6.45 -1.59 24.85
CA ASP A 60 -7.19 -0.32 24.87
C ASP A 60 -8.28 -0.28 23.79
N GLN A 61 -9.52 -0.09 24.22
CA GLN A 61 -10.69 -0.03 23.35
C GLN A 61 -10.65 1.16 22.37
N MET A 62 -9.90 2.23 22.69
CA MET A 62 -9.72 3.38 21.78
C MET A 62 -9.03 2.96 20.47
N ASN A 63 -8.28 1.86 20.48
CA ASN A 63 -7.57 1.34 19.30
C ASN A 63 -8.45 0.43 18.41
N LEU A 64 -9.69 0.09 18.81
CA LEU A 64 -10.51 -0.89 18.09
C LEU A 64 -10.79 -0.48 16.63
N LEU A 65 -11.16 0.79 16.41
CA LEU A 65 -11.47 1.29 15.07
C LEU A 65 -10.22 1.29 14.18
N MET A 66 -9.10 1.82 14.69
CA MET A 66 -7.82 1.77 13.98
C MET A 66 -7.44 0.33 13.64
N ALA A 67 -7.58 -0.59 14.60
CA ALA A 67 -7.25 -1.98 14.41
C ALA A 67 -8.16 -2.69 13.41
N GLN A 68 -9.42 -2.28 13.26
CA GLN A 68 -10.31 -2.81 12.23
C GLN A 68 -9.84 -2.36 10.83
N VAL A 69 -9.55 -1.09 10.64
CA VAL A 69 -9.12 -0.52 9.35
C VAL A 69 -7.73 -1.04 8.97
N CYS A 70 -6.76 -0.97 9.87
CA CYS A 70 -5.37 -1.36 9.57
C CYS A 70 -5.23 -2.89 9.38
N ARG A 71 -6.11 -3.72 9.96
CA ARG A 71 -6.14 -5.16 9.66
C ARG A 71 -6.41 -5.44 8.19
N VAL A 72 -7.35 -4.71 7.60
CA VAL A 72 -7.64 -4.80 6.17
C VAL A 72 -6.41 -4.42 5.37
N ALA A 73 -5.79 -3.28 5.69
CA ALA A 73 -4.62 -2.78 4.97
C ALA A 73 -3.46 -3.78 4.98
N LEU A 74 -3.12 -4.30 6.15
CA LEU A 74 -2.11 -5.35 6.33
C LEU A 74 -2.40 -6.63 5.53
N ASN A 75 -3.66 -7.06 5.50
CA ASN A 75 -4.05 -8.23 4.70
C ASN A 75 -3.98 -7.95 3.19
N CYS A 76 -4.27 -6.72 2.77
CA CYS A 76 -4.12 -6.30 1.38
C CYS A 76 -2.66 -6.30 0.94
N GLU A 77 -1.70 -5.99 1.82
CA GLU A 77 -0.26 -6.13 1.51
C GLU A 77 0.13 -7.57 1.17
N ALA A 78 -0.41 -8.55 1.92
CA ALA A 78 -0.18 -9.95 1.60
C ALA A 78 -0.75 -10.33 0.22
N LEU A 79 -1.92 -9.78 -0.14
CA LEU A 79 -2.51 -9.95 -1.47
C LEU A 79 -1.69 -9.27 -2.57
N ARG A 80 -1.24 -8.03 -2.36
CA ARG A 80 -0.36 -7.27 -3.26
C ARG A 80 0.87 -8.08 -3.63
N ILE A 81 1.54 -8.68 -2.62
CA ILE A 81 2.69 -9.56 -2.84
C ILE A 81 2.33 -10.76 -3.74
N GLN A 82 1.18 -11.41 -3.52
CA GLN A 82 0.75 -12.53 -4.37
C GLN A 82 0.44 -12.10 -5.81
N ILE A 83 -0.11 -10.91 -6.00
CA ILE A 83 -0.42 -10.35 -7.33
C ILE A 83 0.88 -10.11 -8.11
N PHE A 84 1.86 -9.46 -7.49
CA PHE A 84 3.15 -9.21 -8.13
C PHE A 84 4.01 -10.47 -8.29
N ALA A 85 3.76 -11.51 -7.48
CA ALA A 85 4.32 -12.83 -7.69
C ALA A 85 3.59 -13.64 -8.79
N GLY A 86 2.61 -13.06 -9.49
CA GLY A 86 1.84 -13.72 -10.56
C GLY A 86 0.89 -14.82 -10.07
N LYS A 87 0.65 -14.94 -8.77
CA LYS A 87 -0.16 -16.01 -8.16
C LYS A 87 -1.64 -15.67 -8.05
N ARG A 88 -1.98 -14.37 -8.11
CA ARG A 88 -3.35 -13.85 -8.07
C ARG A 88 -3.50 -12.69 -9.04
N SER A 89 -4.73 -12.36 -9.38
CA SER A 89 -5.07 -11.14 -10.12
C SER A 89 -5.68 -10.10 -9.16
N PRO A 90 -5.45 -8.80 -9.39
CA PRO A 90 -6.14 -7.74 -8.67
C PRO A 90 -7.63 -7.73 -9.03
N LEU A 91 -8.46 -7.15 -8.16
CA LEU A 91 -9.77 -6.68 -8.57
C LEU A 91 -9.60 -5.38 -9.35
N VAL A 92 -10.36 -5.21 -10.42
CA VAL A 92 -10.45 -3.94 -11.14
C VAL A 92 -11.70 -3.21 -10.69
N PHE A 93 -11.58 -1.92 -10.42
CA PHE A 93 -12.72 -1.10 -10.01
C PHE A 93 -13.55 -0.69 -11.23
N GLY A 94 -14.87 -0.90 -11.15
CA GLY A 94 -15.79 -0.66 -12.25
C GLY A 94 -15.76 -1.76 -13.32
N GLU A 95 -16.25 -1.44 -14.52
CA GLU A 95 -16.20 -2.34 -15.67
C GLU A 95 -14.83 -2.22 -16.35
N PRO A 96 -14.02 -3.30 -16.39
CA PRO A 96 -12.67 -3.23 -16.93
C PRO A 96 -12.69 -3.14 -18.46
N ASP A 97 -12.10 -2.09 -19.01
CA ASP A 97 -11.70 -2.03 -20.42
C ASP A 97 -10.67 -3.13 -20.74
N GLU A 98 -10.62 -3.63 -21.98
CA GLU A 98 -9.73 -4.76 -22.34
C GLU A 98 -8.24 -4.52 -22.02
N TRP A 99 -7.78 -3.28 -22.10
CA TRP A 99 -6.36 -2.93 -21.92
C TRP A 99 -5.84 -3.27 -20.51
N ILE A 100 -6.68 -3.20 -19.47
CA ILE A 100 -6.24 -3.54 -18.12
C ILE A 100 -6.01 -5.04 -17.97
N GLY A 101 -6.75 -5.87 -18.71
CA GLY A 101 -6.55 -7.31 -18.76
C GLY A 101 -5.16 -7.65 -19.31
N TRP A 102 -4.74 -6.96 -20.38
CA TRP A 102 -3.39 -7.09 -20.94
C TRP A 102 -2.31 -6.64 -19.96
N LEU A 103 -2.53 -5.53 -19.24
CA LEU A 103 -1.59 -5.07 -18.22
C LEU A 103 -1.41 -6.07 -17.06
N ILE A 104 -2.51 -6.62 -16.54
CA ILE A 104 -2.48 -7.65 -15.49
C ILE A 104 -1.72 -8.88 -15.98
N GLN A 105 -2.04 -9.35 -17.19
CA GLN A 105 -1.36 -10.50 -17.79
C GLN A 105 0.13 -10.20 -18.05
N ALA A 106 0.49 -8.98 -18.44
CA ALA A 106 1.88 -8.59 -18.61
C ALA A 106 2.66 -8.73 -17.29
N ASN A 107 2.06 -8.37 -16.16
CA ASN A 107 2.71 -8.53 -14.85
C ASN A 107 2.81 -10.01 -14.42
N GLN A 108 1.83 -10.85 -14.73
CA GLN A 108 1.94 -12.30 -14.53
C GLN A 108 3.10 -12.90 -15.34
N LEU A 109 3.26 -12.48 -16.59
CA LEU A 109 4.37 -12.92 -17.45
C LEU A 109 5.75 -12.51 -16.92
N VAL A 110 5.87 -11.37 -16.20
CA VAL A 110 7.11 -11.00 -15.50
C VAL A 110 7.46 -12.05 -14.44
N ALA A 111 6.47 -12.48 -13.64
CA ALA A 111 6.67 -13.48 -12.58
C ALA A 111 7.09 -14.86 -13.14
N GLU A 112 6.71 -15.16 -14.38
CA GLU A 112 7.13 -16.37 -15.11
C GLU A 112 8.48 -16.21 -15.85
N GLY A 113 9.12 -15.04 -15.78
CA GLY A 113 10.38 -14.75 -16.50
C GLY A 113 10.21 -14.51 -18.00
N LYS A 114 8.98 -14.35 -18.50
CA LYS A 114 8.65 -14.12 -19.92
C LYS A 114 8.70 -12.63 -20.28
N TYR A 115 9.83 -11.99 -20.02
CA TYR A 115 9.97 -10.52 -20.10
C TYR A 115 9.65 -9.92 -21.48
N LYS A 116 10.09 -10.55 -22.57
CA LYS A 116 9.84 -10.04 -23.93
C LYS A 116 8.36 -10.01 -24.28
N VAL A 117 7.63 -11.07 -23.93
CA VAL A 117 6.18 -11.16 -24.16
C VAL A 117 5.44 -10.20 -23.24
N SER A 118 5.87 -10.10 -21.98
CA SER A 118 5.36 -9.12 -21.01
C SER A 118 5.46 -7.70 -21.55
N GLN A 119 6.64 -7.32 -22.07
CA GLN A 119 6.87 -5.99 -22.62
C GLN A 119 5.92 -5.67 -23.78
N SER A 120 5.82 -6.55 -24.79
CA SER A 120 4.92 -6.30 -25.92
C SER A 120 3.44 -6.21 -25.51
N LEU A 121 3.04 -6.98 -24.50
CA LEU A 121 1.67 -6.94 -23.99
C LEU A 121 1.40 -5.65 -23.20
N ARG A 122 2.38 -5.17 -22.45
CA ARG A 122 2.33 -3.89 -21.73
C ARG A 122 2.27 -2.70 -22.69
N GLU A 123 3.09 -2.71 -23.75
CA GLU A 123 3.06 -1.69 -24.81
C GLU A 123 1.66 -1.63 -25.43
N ARG A 124 1.08 -2.77 -25.80
CA ARG A 124 -0.29 -2.85 -26.30
C ARG A 124 -1.32 -2.30 -25.31
N ALA A 125 -1.18 -2.63 -24.02
CA ALA A 125 -2.06 -2.11 -22.97
C ALA A 125 -2.01 -0.59 -22.91
N PHE A 126 -0.81 0.00 -22.92
CA PHE A 126 -0.65 1.46 -22.83
C PHE A 126 -1.07 2.19 -24.11
N GLU A 127 -0.81 1.64 -25.29
CA GLU A 127 -1.31 2.19 -26.56
C GLU A 127 -2.84 2.22 -26.63
N SER A 128 -3.50 1.28 -25.94
CA SER A 128 -4.95 1.15 -25.92
C SER A 128 -5.61 1.87 -24.75
N ALA A 129 -4.84 2.27 -23.74
CA ALA A 129 -5.35 3.00 -22.59
C ALA A 129 -5.73 4.43 -23.02
N PRO A 130 -6.93 4.92 -22.68
CA PRO A 130 -7.35 6.27 -23.04
C PRO A 130 -6.52 7.32 -22.30
N ALA A 131 -6.06 8.34 -23.02
CA ALA A 131 -5.42 9.51 -22.40
C ALA A 131 -6.48 10.37 -21.67
N ILE A 132 -6.20 10.72 -20.43
CA ILE A 132 -7.07 11.58 -19.62
C ILE A 132 -6.30 12.81 -19.19
N ALA A 133 -6.82 13.97 -19.58
CA ALA A 133 -6.34 15.24 -19.10
C ALA A 133 -6.98 15.59 -17.74
N GLY A 134 -6.28 16.39 -16.96
CA GLY A 134 -6.75 16.86 -15.66
C GLY A 134 -5.82 17.92 -15.09
N THR A 135 -5.90 18.13 -13.79
CA THR A 135 -5.04 19.07 -13.07
C THR A 135 -4.53 18.47 -11.77
N ILE A 136 -3.26 18.68 -11.44
CA ILE A 136 -2.68 18.43 -10.11
C ILE A 136 -2.28 19.79 -9.55
N ASP A 137 -2.82 20.19 -8.40
CA ASP A 137 -2.52 21.48 -7.77
C ASP A 137 -2.61 22.67 -8.74
N HIS A 138 -3.69 22.69 -9.52
CA HIS A 138 -3.97 23.66 -10.59
C HIS A 138 -3.05 23.61 -11.83
N GLN A 139 -2.06 22.72 -11.86
CA GLN A 139 -1.21 22.50 -13.03
C GLN A 139 -1.85 21.49 -13.97
N PRO A 140 -2.11 21.85 -15.25
CA PRO A 140 -2.75 20.95 -16.20
C PRO A 140 -1.80 19.83 -16.66
N PHE A 141 -2.36 18.65 -16.89
CA PHE A 141 -1.68 17.54 -17.55
C PHE A 141 -2.56 16.97 -18.68
N ALA A 142 -1.93 16.39 -19.70
CA ALA A 142 -2.62 15.76 -20.82
C ALA A 142 -2.87 14.26 -20.60
N TRP A 143 -2.05 13.63 -19.76
CA TRP A 143 -2.13 12.24 -19.33
C TRP A 143 -1.45 12.10 -17.97
N ILE A 144 -1.79 11.05 -17.22
CA ILE A 144 -1.18 10.71 -15.93
C ILE A 144 -0.91 9.21 -15.89
N ALA A 145 0.22 8.84 -15.29
CA ALA A 145 0.61 7.45 -15.07
C ALA A 145 1.51 7.35 -13.83
N ASP A 146 1.48 6.20 -13.18
CA ASP A 146 2.48 5.81 -12.19
C ASP A 146 3.85 5.63 -12.88
N ALA A 147 4.92 5.99 -12.17
CA ALA A 147 6.30 5.80 -12.65
C ALA A 147 6.67 4.32 -12.72
N ASP A 148 6.02 3.46 -11.94
CA ASP A 148 6.11 2.03 -12.07
C ASP A 148 5.34 1.54 -13.31
N SER A 149 6.09 1.12 -14.32
CA SER A 149 5.57 0.55 -15.57
C SER A 149 4.68 -0.69 -15.40
N ARG A 150 4.62 -1.30 -14.20
CA ARG A 150 3.66 -2.36 -13.89
C ARG A 150 2.23 -1.84 -13.79
N PHE A 151 2.03 -0.53 -13.61
CA PHE A 151 0.73 0.11 -13.50
C PHE A 151 0.40 1.03 -14.67
N GLY A 152 1.27 2.00 -14.98
CA GLY A 152 0.91 3.05 -15.93
C GLY A 152 -0.31 3.86 -15.45
N PRO A 153 -1.39 4.04 -16.25
CA PRO A 153 -2.54 4.88 -15.88
C PRO A 153 -3.52 4.19 -14.90
N VAL A 154 -2.99 3.57 -13.84
CA VAL A 154 -3.72 2.85 -12.80
C VAL A 154 -3.16 3.25 -11.44
N VAL A 155 -4.02 3.43 -10.45
CA VAL A 155 -3.65 3.62 -9.05
C VAL A 155 -4.12 2.44 -8.20
N GLU A 156 -3.34 2.08 -7.19
CA GLU A 156 -3.74 1.11 -6.16
C GLU A 156 -4.62 1.79 -5.11
N ALA A 157 -5.70 1.13 -4.68
CA ALA A 157 -6.50 1.61 -3.57
C ALA A 157 -7.12 0.47 -2.77
N ILE A 158 -7.39 0.73 -1.48
CA ILE A 158 -8.16 -0.16 -0.62
C ILE A 158 -9.52 0.47 -0.40
N VAL A 159 -10.56 -0.12 -0.99
CA VAL A 159 -11.94 0.39 -0.93
C VAL A 159 -12.82 -0.69 -0.35
N ASP A 160 -13.58 -0.37 0.70
CA ASP A 160 -14.50 -1.30 1.38
C ASP A 160 -13.87 -2.68 1.67
N GLY A 161 -12.70 -2.66 2.30
CA GLY A 161 -12.05 -3.92 2.70
C GLY A 161 -11.24 -4.63 1.60
N LYS A 162 -11.22 -4.11 0.37
CA LYS A 162 -10.70 -4.81 -0.80
C LYS A 162 -9.64 -4.00 -1.52
N TYR A 163 -8.59 -4.69 -1.94
CA TYR A 163 -7.54 -4.14 -2.78
C TYR A 163 -7.96 -4.10 -4.25
N TYR A 164 -7.89 -2.91 -4.85
CA TYR A 164 -8.25 -2.64 -6.23
C TYR A 164 -7.09 -2.02 -7.01
N TRP A 165 -7.10 -2.33 -8.30
CA TRP A 165 -6.52 -1.49 -9.32
C TRP A 165 -7.62 -0.61 -9.89
N ILE A 166 -7.44 0.71 -9.78
CA ILE A 166 -8.38 1.71 -10.24
C ILE A 166 -7.76 2.43 -11.43
N PRO A 167 -8.29 2.24 -12.66
CA PRO A 167 -7.94 3.07 -13.79
C PRO A 167 -8.20 4.56 -13.48
N PHE A 168 -7.31 5.47 -13.90
CA PHE A 168 -7.59 6.90 -13.75
C PHE A 168 -8.86 7.34 -14.50
N THR A 169 -9.34 6.57 -15.47
CA THR A 169 -10.65 6.76 -16.15
C THR A 169 -11.85 6.68 -15.21
N ALA A 170 -11.73 5.93 -14.12
CA ALA A 170 -12.80 5.79 -13.14
C ALA A 170 -12.77 6.89 -12.07
N ILE A 171 -11.80 7.80 -12.12
CA ILE A 171 -11.52 8.75 -11.05
C ILE A 171 -11.89 10.17 -11.48
N LYS A 172 -12.80 10.79 -10.74
CA LYS A 172 -13.14 12.20 -10.92
C LYS A 172 -12.18 13.14 -10.18
N GLN A 173 -11.77 12.76 -8.98
CA GLN A 173 -10.91 13.55 -8.11
C GLN A 173 -10.22 12.62 -7.11
N ILE A 174 -8.97 12.92 -6.79
CA ILE A 174 -8.24 12.36 -5.65
C ILE A 174 -7.93 13.54 -4.73
N GLN A 175 -8.16 13.38 -3.44
CA GLN A 175 -7.75 14.32 -2.42
C GLN A 175 -6.91 13.54 -1.42
N ILE A 176 -5.70 14.04 -1.15
CA ILE A 176 -4.73 13.42 -0.27
C ILE A 176 -4.39 14.45 0.81
N GLU A 177 -4.45 14.05 2.07
CA GLU A 177 -4.00 14.87 3.20
C GLU A 177 -2.53 14.58 3.52
N GLU A 178 -1.86 15.50 4.21
CA GLU A 178 -0.50 15.26 4.67
C GLU A 178 -0.47 14.10 5.69
N PRO A 179 0.53 13.19 5.61
CA PRO A 179 0.68 12.12 6.58
C PRO A 179 0.74 12.66 8.02
N ALA A 180 -0.16 12.21 8.89
CA ALA A 180 -0.23 12.64 10.28
C ALA A 180 0.34 11.58 11.24
N ASP A 181 0.13 10.32 10.91
CA ASP A 181 0.63 9.16 11.64
C ASP A 181 1.70 8.41 10.84
N LEU A 182 2.55 7.67 11.54
CA LEU A 182 3.62 6.89 10.89
C LEU A 182 3.07 5.87 9.88
N ARG A 183 1.88 5.31 10.09
CA ARG A 183 1.21 4.39 9.15
C ARG A 183 0.79 5.06 7.84
N ASP A 184 0.60 6.38 7.83
CA ASP A 184 0.08 7.10 6.65
C ASP A 184 1.14 7.19 5.54
N VAL A 185 2.41 6.96 5.89
CA VAL A 185 3.51 6.79 4.92
C VAL A 185 3.48 5.44 4.21
N VAL A 186 2.70 4.48 4.73
CA VAL A 186 2.47 3.16 4.15
C VAL A 186 1.13 3.13 3.42
N TRP A 187 0.07 3.63 4.06
CA TRP A 187 -1.28 3.70 3.50
C TRP A 187 -1.83 5.11 3.69
N THR A 188 -1.78 5.89 2.62
CA THR A 188 -2.33 7.25 2.60
C THR A 188 -3.87 7.20 2.55
N PRO A 189 -4.57 7.86 3.49
CA PRO A 189 -6.04 7.90 3.53
C PRO A 189 -6.67 8.73 2.41
#